data_AF-A0AB39KI78-F1
#
_entry.id   AF-A0AB39KI78-F1
#
_cell.length_a   1.000
_cell.length_b   1.000
_cell.length_c   1.000
_cell.angle_alpha   90.00
_cell.angle_beta   90.00
_cell.angle_gamma   90.00
#
_symmetry.space_group_name_H-M   'P 1'
#
loop_
_entity.id
_entity.type
_entity.pdbx_description
1 polymer ?
#
loop_
_entity_poly.entity_id
_entity_poly.type
_entity_poly.pdbx_seq_one_letter_code
_entity_poly.pdbx_strand_id
1 'polypeptide(L)'
;MSIPEKAFNGFVDGFQFIWTQTKKPIRHPTFLLFFLIAICVFGSIGVWYELRNIKNADYQPLFNAIILLTPPFVSGAYFQIILNKDTPQFAKCLLGFFVFLAGYIFFELIGTKFEAKLWYIYIFTAAMTFITLWITWIQLSLSDDLYDKPVKKAALGGENLAQDLDGKIPEGFES
;
A
#
# COMPACT_ATOMS: atom_id res chain seq x y z
N MET A 1 -1.59 2.33 39.52
CA MET A 1 -1.56 1.51 38.29
C MET A 1 -3.00 1.28 37.87
N SER A 2 -3.48 2.00 36.86
CA SER A 2 -4.78 1.75 36.24
C SER A 2 -4.66 0.49 35.38
N ILE A 3 -5.47 -0.52 35.68
CA ILE A 3 -5.62 -1.70 34.84
C ILE A 3 -6.18 -1.19 33.50
N PRO A 4 -5.56 -1.49 32.34
CA PRO A 4 -6.12 -1.10 31.06
C PRO A 4 -7.52 -1.71 30.92
N GLU A 5 -8.55 -0.88 30.70
CA GLU A 5 -9.97 -1.27 30.64
C GLU A 5 -10.31 -2.26 29.52
N LYS A 6 -9.38 -2.50 28.58
CA LYS A 6 -9.48 -3.56 27.57
C LYS A 6 -8.18 -4.35 27.51
N ALA A 7 -8.30 -5.67 27.50
CA ALA A 7 -7.18 -6.55 27.19
C ALA A 7 -6.60 -6.16 25.82
N PHE A 8 -5.32 -5.78 25.78
CA PHE A 8 -4.62 -5.46 24.54
C PHE A 8 -4.69 -6.67 23.59
N ASN A 9 -5.40 -6.52 22.47
CA ASN A 9 -5.53 -7.56 21.45
C ASN A 9 -4.99 -7.03 20.13
N GLY A 10 -3.66 -7.10 19.97
CA GLY A 10 -2.96 -6.59 18.79
C GLY A 10 -3.45 -7.18 17.46
N PHE A 11 -4.08 -8.36 17.47
CA PHE A 11 -4.72 -8.92 16.27
C PHE A 11 -5.92 -8.09 15.85
N VAL A 12 -6.84 -7.82 16.78
CA VAL A 12 -8.06 -7.04 16.50
C VAL A 12 -7.69 -5.63 16.05
N ASP A 13 -6.77 -4.99 16.76
CA ASP A 13 -6.34 -3.63 16.44
C ASP A 13 -5.68 -3.55 15.06
N GLY A 14 -4.82 -4.51 14.71
CA GLY A 14 -4.18 -4.51 13.40
C GLY A 14 -5.10 -4.90 12.25
N PHE A 15 -6.03 -5.83 12.45
CA PHE A 15 -7.07 -6.11 11.44
C PHE A 15 -8.01 -4.91 11.24
N GLN A 16 -8.42 -4.26 12.33
CA GLN A 16 -9.24 -3.06 12.27
C GLN A 16 -8.50 -1.93 11.56
N PHE A 17 -7.21 -1.76 11.84
CA PHE A 17 -6.36 -0.81 11.13
C PHE A 17 -6.34 -1.08 9.62
N ILE A 18 -5.98 -2.31 9.21
CA ILE A 18 -5.91 -2.71 7.79
C ILE A 18 -7.26 -2.48 7.09
N TRP A 19 -8.35 -2.85 7.76
CA TRP A 19 -9.70 -2.66 7.22
C TRP A 19 -10.06 -1.17 7.07
N THR A 20 -9.68 -0.35 8.05
CA THR A 20 -9.90 1.09 8.02
C THR A 20 -9.12 1.73 6.88
N GLN A 21 -7.83 1.39 6.73
CA GLN A 21 -6.98 1.89 5.65
C GLN A 21 -7.42 1.39 4.26
N THR A 22 -8.02 0.21 4.17
CA THR A 22 -8.60 -0.27 2.92
C THR A 22 -9.81 0.57 2.51
N LYS A 23 -10.68 0.95 3.45
CA LYS A 23 -11.95 1.63 3.16
C LYS A 23 -11.87 3.14 3.10
N LYS A 24 -11.02 3.76 3.94
CA LYS A 24 -10.89 5.21 4.08
C LYS A 24 -10.72 5.92 2.72
N PRO A 25 -9.86 5.45 1.79
CA PRO A 25 -9.57 6.19 0.56
C PRO A 25 -10.66 6.10 -0.51
N ILE A 26 -11.58 5.13 -0.41
CA ILE A 26 -12.63 4.88 -1.43
C ILE A 26 -13.54 6.10 -1.63
N ARG A 27 -13.67 6.95 -0.61
CA ARG A 27 -14.51 8.16 -0.65
C ARG A 27 -13.79 9.39 -1.20
N HIS A 28 -12.53 9.26 -1.60
CA HIS A 28 -11.67 10.38 -1.97
C HIS A 28 -11.26 10.29 -3.45
N PRO A 29 -11.89 11.08 -4.35
CA PRO A 29 -11.58 11.03 -5.77
C PRO A 29 -10.10 11.29 -6.09
N THR A 30 -9.43 12.22 -5.39
CA THR A 30 -8.00 12.49 -5.61
C THR A 30 -7.15 11.25 -5.37
N PHE A 31 -7.41 10.53 -4.27
CA PHE A 31 -6.74 9.27 -3.97
C PHE A 31 -6.99 8.23 -5.08
N LEU A 32 -8.25 8.06 -5.49
CA LEU A 32 -8.63 7.08 -6.51
C LEU A 32 -7.96 7.38 -7.85
N LEU A 33 -7.97 8.64 -8.27
CA LEU A 33 -7.33 9.07 -9.51
C LEU A 33 -5.81 8.89 -9.44
N PHE A 34 -5.19 9.25 -8.31
CA PHE A 34 -3.77 9.02 -8.10
C PHE A 34 -3.43 7.53 -8.19
N PHE A 35 -4.19 6.67 -7.49
CA PHE A 35 -3.97 5.23 -7.54
C PHE A 35 -4.18 4.67 -8.96
N LEU A 36 -5.29 4.96 -9.61
CA LEU A 36 -5.57 4.40 -10.93
C LEU A 36 -4.58 4.91 -12.00
N ILE A 37 -4.26 6.20 -11.99
CA ILE A 37 -3.42 6.80 -13.04
C ILE A 37 -1.94 6.61 -12.71
N ALA A 38 -1.47 7.09 -11.55
CA ALA A 38 -0.05 7.04 -11.23
C ALA A 38 0.44 5.61 -10.96
N ILE A 39 -0.34 4.81 -10.23
CA ILE A 39 0.07 3.45 -9.85
C ILE A 39 -0.28 2.45 -10.95
N CYS A 40 -1.56 2.33 -11.35
CA CYS A 40 -1.96 1.29 -12.30
C CYS A 40 -1.55 1.60 -13.74
N VAL A 41 -1.66 2.84 -14.22
CA VAL A 41 -1.28 3.19 -15.60
C VAL A 41 0.23 3.44 -15.70
N PHE A 42 0.75 4.46 -15.02
CA PHE A 42 2.16 4.83 -15.15
C PHE A 42 3.11 3.82 -14.48
N GLY A 43 2.77 3.33 -13.28
CA GLY A 43 3.57 2.32 -12.59
C GLY A 43 3.68 1.00 -13.36
N SER A 44 2.73 0.69 -14.24
CA SER A 44 2.73 -0.54 -15.05
C SER A 44 3.12 -0.31 -16.52
N ILE A 45 3.77 0.82 -16.86
CA ILE A 45 4.07 1.17 -18.26
C ILE A 45 4.92 0.11 -18.98
N GLY A 46 5.83 -0.56 -18.26
CA GLY A 46 6.61 -1.68 -18.82
C GLY A 46 5.74 -2.89 -19.18
N VAL A 47 4.72 -3.19 -18.36
CA VAL A 47 3.74 -4.24 -18.66
C VAL A 47 2.89 -3.85 -19.87
N TRP A 48 2.46 -2.58 -19.97
CA TRP A 48 1.74 -2.07 -21.14
C TRP A 48 2.56 -2.15 -22.43
N TYR A 49 3.86 -1.86 -22.35
CA TYR A 49 4.78 -1.97 -23.47
C TYR A 49 4.87 -3.43 -23.96
N GLU A 50 5.08 -4.39 -23.06
CA GLU A 50 5.13 -5.81 -23.44
C GLU A 50 3.78 -6.32 -23.96
N LEU A 51 2.66 -5.87 -23.37
CA LEU A 51 1.30 -6.22 -23.82
C LEU A 51 1.08 -5.80 -25.29
N ARG A 52 1.54 -4.61 -25.68
CA ARG A 52 1.44 -4.13 -27.07
C ARG A 52 2.35 -4.90 -28.03
N ASN A 53 3.47 -5.43 -27.54
CA ASN A 53 4.48 -6.12 -28.34
C ASN A 53 4.29 -7.64 -28.40
N ILE A 54 3.16 -8.17 -27.91
CA ILE A 54 2.84 -9.58 -28.04
C ILE A 54 2.80 -9.96 -29.52
N LYS A 55 3.65 -10.92 -29.90
CA LYS A 55 3.71 -11.52 -31.23
C LYS A 55 3.48 -13.02 -31.11
N ASN A 56 2.79 -13.61 -32.07
CA ASN A 56 2.59 -15.06 -32.18
C ASN A 56 1.98 -15.73 -30.93
N ALA A 57 1.16 -15.00 -30.15
CA ALA A 57 0.61 -15.45 -28.88
C ALA A 57 1.66 -15.89 -27.84
N ASP A 58 2.89 -15.35 -27.92
CA ASP A 58 3.90 -15.51 -26.89
C ASP A 58 3.68 -14.49 -25.76
N TYR A 59 3.19 -14.99 -24.62
CA TYR A 59 2.91 -14.19 -23.42
C TYR A 59 4.07 -14.19 -22.42
N GLN A 60 5.18 -14.89 -22.70
CA GLN A 60 6.32 -14.96 -21.80
C GLN A 60 6.93 -13.57 -21.49
N PRO A 61 7.09 -12.64 -22.45
CA PRO A 61 7.61 -11.31 -22.16
C PRO A 61 6.70 -10.51 -21.22
N LEU A 62 5.37 -10.58 -21.44
CA LEU A 62 4.38 -9.95 -20.57
C LEU A 62 4.46 -10.49 -19.14
N PHE A 63 4.57 -11.81 -19.01
CA PHE A 63 4.67 -12.47 -17.71
C PHE A 63 5.95 -12.07 -16.97
N ASN A 64 7.08 -12.04 -17.68
CA ASN A 64 8.36 -11.58 -17.13
C ASN A 64 8.30 -10.12 -16.66
N ALA A 65 7.63 -9.24 -17.41
CA ALA A 65 7.46 -7.84 -17.02
C ALA A 65 6.68 -7.70 -15.70
N ILE A 66 5.62 -8.51 -15.51
CA ILE A 66 4.86 -8.52 -14.25
C ILE A 66 5.71 -9.02 -13.09
N ILE A 67 6.48 -10.11 -13.29
CA ILE A 67 7.38 -10.65 -12.28
C ILE A 67 8.44 -9.64 -11.88
N LEU A 68 9.03 -8.92 -12.84
CA LEU A 68 10.08 -7.93 -12.57
C LEU A 68 9.54 -6.65 -11.94
N LEU A 69 8.29 -6.28 -12.25
CA LEU A 69 7.65 -5.10 -11.67
C LEU A 69 7.29 -5.28 -10.20
N THR A 70 6.82 -6.47 -9.82
CA THR A 70 6.11 -6.65 -8.55
C THR A 70 7.01 -6.53 -7.30
N PRO A 71 8.21 -7.14 -7.23
CA PRO A 71 9.10 -7.07 -6.06
C PRO A 71 9.52 -5.66 -5.64
N PRO A 72 10.05 -4.79 -6.53
CA PRO A 72 10.42 -3.43 -6.13
C PRO A 72 9.20 -2.63 -5.68
N PHE A 73 8.04 -2.86 -6.31
CA PHE A 73 6.79 -2.17 -6.00
C PHE A 73 6.29 -2.47 -4.58
N VAL A 74 6.16 -3.76 -4.24
CA VAL A 74 5.69 -4.19 -2.91
C VAL A 74 6.69 -3.87 -1.81
N SER A 75 8.00 -3.99 -2.11
CA SER A 75 9.07 -3.70 -1.14
C SER A 75 9.13 -2.22 -0.81
N GLY A 76 8.98 -1.35 -1.83
CA GLY A 76 8.91 0.10 -1.63
C GLY A 76 7.69 0.52 -0.80
N ALA A 77 6.51 -0.05 -1.10
CA ALA A 77 5.30 0.20 -0.33
C ALA A 77 5.46 -0.24 1.13
N TYR A 78 5.98 -1.45 1.36
CA TYR A 78 6.18 -1.98 2.70
C TYR A 78 7.21 -1.19 3.51
N PHE A 79 8.30 -0.75 2.89
CA PHE A 79 9.29 0.10 3.54
C PHE A 79 8.66 1.39 4.08
N GLN A 80 7.79 2.04 3.32
CA GLN A 80 7.07 3.22 3.78
C GLN A 80 6.10 2.92 4.92
N ILE A 81 5.45 1.75 4.93
CA ILE A 81 4.60 1.29 6.05
C ILE A 81 5.43 1.07 7.32
N ILE A 82 6.64 0.52 7.21
CA ILE A 82 7.56 0.33 8.35
C ILE A 82 7.94 1.68 8.95
N LEU A 83 8.27 2.67 8.09
CA LEU A 83 8.68 4.01 8.52
C LEU A 83 7.54 4.82 9.14
N ASN A 84 6.28 4.47 8.87
CA ASN A 84 5.14 5.13 9.48
C ASN A 84 5.03 4.81 10.99
N LYS A 85 4.94 5.86 11.82
CA LYS A 85 4.90 5.74 13.29
C LYS A 85 3.54 5.31 13.83
N ASP A 86 2.45 5.61 13.12
CA ASP A 86 1.08 5.40 13.57
C ASP A 86 0.54 4.01 13.20
N THR A 87 1.31 3.23 12.43
CA THR A 87 0.93 1.87 12.05
C THR A 87 1.17 0.89 13.21
N PRO A 88 0.15 0.12 13.65
CA PRO A 88 0.31 -0.91 14.68
C PRO A 88 1.36 -1.97 14.31
N GLN A 89 2.15 -2.40 15.29
CA GLN A 89 3.24 -3.38 15.08
C GLN A 89 2.73 -4.69 14.45
N PHE A 90 1.57 -5.19 14.88
CA PHE A 90 0.97 -6.39 14.30
C PHE A 90 0.65 -6.22 12.80
N ALA A 91 0.10 -5.07 12.40
CA ALA A 91 -0.19 -4.78 11.00
C ALA A 91 1.10 -4.74 10.17
N LYS A 92 2.19 -4.17 10.71
CA LYS A 92 3.51 -4.20 10.05
C LYS A 92 3.97 -5.64 9.83
N CYS A 93 3.96 -6.48 10.87
CA CYS A 93 4.39 -7.87 10.75
C CYS A 93 3.52 -8.68 9.76
N LEU A 94 2.20 -8.50 9.80
CA LEU A 94 1.28 -9.20 8.91
C LEU A 94 1.49 -8.81 7.44
N LEU A 95 1.57 -7.51 7.15
CA LEU A 95 1.84 -7.03 5.79
C LEU A 95 3.24 -7.44 5.33
N GLY A 96 4.22 -7.42 6.24
CA GLY A 96 5.58 -7.91 5.98
C GLY A 96 5.66 -9.39 5.65
N PHE A 97 4.83 -10.23 6.28
CA PHE A 97 4.71 -11.64 5.92
C PHE A 97 4.21 -11.82 4.48
N PHE A 98 3.19 -11.05 4.06
CA PHE A 98 2.71 -11.09 2.67
C PHE A 98 3.75 -10.56 1.68
N VAL A 99 4.50 -9.52 2.04
CA VAL A 99 5.60 -8.98 1.23
C VAL A 99 6.70 -10.03 1.04
N PHE A 100 7.10 -10.68 2.13
CA PHE A 100 8.09 -11.76 2.10
C PHE A 100 7.62 -12.92 1.22
N LEU A 101 6.37 -13.36 1.40
CA LEU A 101 5.79 -14.45 0.60
C LEU A 101 5.74 -14.09 -0.89
N ALA A 102 5.26 -12.90 -1.23
CA ALA A 102 5.24 -12.41 -2.60
C ALA A 102 6.65 -12.34 -3.17
N GLY A 103 7.60 -11.73 -2.45
CA GLY A 103 9.00 -11.62 -2.87
C GLY A 103 9.66 -12.96 -3.12
N TYR A 104 9.44 -13.95 -2.23
CA TYR A 104 9.94 -15.31 -2.39
C TYR A 104 9.35 -15.99 -3.64
N ILE A 105 8.04 -15.93 -3.83
CA ILE A 105 7.37 -16.52 -5.01
C ILE A 105 7.89 -15.88 -6.29
N PHE A 106 7.94 -14.54 -6.37
CA PHE A 106 8.43 -13.86 -7.56
C PHE A 106 9.90 -14.15 -7.83
N PHE A 107 10.73 -14.28 -6.79
CA PHE A 107 12.13 -14.69 -6.93
C PHE A 107 12.27 -16.07 -7.60
N GLU A 108 11.50 -17.07 -7.16
CA GLU A 108 11.47 -18.41 -7.76
C GLU A 108 10.97 -18.41 -9.22
N LEU A 109 10.12 -17.43 -9.57
CA LEU A 109 9.58 -17.28 -10.93
C LEU A 109 10.53 -16.52 -11.89
N ILE A 110 11.59 -15.89 -11.38
CA ILE A 110 12.55 -15.18 -12.25
C ILE A 110 13.37 -16.21 -13.05
N GLY A 111 13.35 -16.07 -14.37
CA GLY A 111 14.17 -16.90 -15.28
C GLY A 111 13.57 -18.27 -15.61
N THR A 112 12.43 -18.63 -15.02
CA THR A 112 11.69 -19.84 -15.40
C THR A 112 10.99 -19.62 -16.75
N LYS A 113 11.09 -20.62 -17.64
CA LYS A 113 10.29 -20.66 -18.87
C LYS A 113 9.00 -21.40 -18.57
N PHE A 114 7.85 -20.79 -18.86
CA PHE A 114 6.56 -21.38 -18.53
C PHE A 114 5.95 -22.04 -19.76
N GLU A 115 5.58 -23.31 -19.63
CA GLU A 115 4.68 -23.93 -20.60
C GLU A 115 3.28 -23.35 -20.41
N ALA A 116 2.63 -22.94 -21.50
CA ALA A 116 1.29 -22.31 -21.49
C ALA A 116 0.19 -23.14 -20.79
N LYS A 117 0.43 -24.44 -20.52
CA LYS A 117 -0.51 -25.33 -19.83
C LYS A 117 -0.56 -25.17 -18.31
N LEU A 118 0.40 -24.48 -17.69
CA LEU A 118 0.45 -24.31 -16.24
C LEU A 118 -0.42 -23.12 -15.77
N TRP A 119 -1.73 -23.20 -16.02
CA TRP A 119 -2.72 -22.16 -15.73
C TRP A 119 -2.71 -21.68 -14.27
N TYR A 120 -2.37 -22.57 -13.33
CA TYR A 120 -2.30 -22.25 -11.90
C TYR A 120 -1.22 -21.18 -11.62
N ILE A 121 -0.10 -21.19 -12.35
CA ILE A 121 0.98 -20.20 -12.17
C ILE A 121 0.46 -18.80 -12.50
N TYR A 122 -0.28 -18.65 -13.60
CA TYR A 122 -0.89 -17.37 -13.96
C TYR A 122 -1.87 -16.86 -12.89
N ILE A 123 -2.69 -17.75 -12.32
CA ILE A 123 -3.60 -17.39 -11.24
C ILE A 123 -2.85 -16.98 -9.98
N PHE A 124 -1.81 -17.73 -9.59
CA PHE A 124 -1.00 -17.40 -8.42
C PHE A 124 -0.28 -16.07 -8.60
N THR A 125 0.31 -15.82 -9.78
CA THR A 125 0.93 -14.54 -10.10
C THR A 125 -0.07 -13.39 -10.04
N ALA A 126 -1.25 -13.55 -10.65
CA ALA A 126 -2.30 -12.54 -10.60
C ALA A 126 -2.76 -12.25 -9.17
N ALA A 127 -2.93 -13.29 -8.34
CA ALA A 127 -3.28 -13.16 -6.93
C ALA A 127 -2.21 -12.40 -6.14
N MET A 128 -0.93 -12.73 -6.35
CA MET A 128 0.18 -12.04 -5.66
C MET A 128 0.33 -10.59 -6.13
N THR A 129 0.17 -10.30 -7.42
CA THR A 129 0.14 -8.93 -7.94
C THR A 129 -1.02 -8.14 -7.34
N PHE A 130 -2.19 -8.75 -7.19
CA PHE A 130 -3.33 -8.10 -6.53
C PHE A 130 -3.04 -7.77 -5.05
N ILE A 131 -2.42 -8.70 -4.32
CA ILE A 131 -1.98 -8.46 -2.94
C ILE A 131 -0.97 -7.31 -2.89
N THR A 132 0.01 -7.26 -3.80
CA THR A 132 0.96 -6.15 -3.89
C THR A 132 0.29 -4.81 -4.13
N LEU A 133 -0.69 -4.76 -5.05
CA LEU A 133 -1.46 -3.54 -5.30
C LEU A 133 -2.27 -3.12 -4.06
N TRP A 134 -2.83 -4.09 -3.34
CA TRP A 134 -3.56 -3.83 -2.10
C TRP A 134 -2.64 -3.34 -0.96
N ILE A 135 -1.43 -3.88 -0.82
CA ILE A 135 -0.44 -3.37 0.14
C ILE A 135 0.00 -1.95 -0.24
N THR A 136 0.17 -1.68 -1.53
CA THR A 136 0.46 -0.33 -2.03
C THR A 136 -0.68 0.63 -1.75
N TRP A 137 -1.93 0.19 -1.91
CA TRP A 137 -3.11 0.95 -1.52
C TRP A 137 -3.09 1.31 -0.04
N ILE A 138 -2.80 0.34 0.84
CA ILE A 138 -2.65 0.59 2.27
C ILE A 138 -1.53 1.60 2.53
N GLN A 139 -0.37 1.45 1.91
CA GLN A 139 0.73 2.40 2.06
C GLN A 139 0.30 3.82 1.70
N LEU A 140 -0.33 4.00 0.54
CA LEU A 140 -0.76 5.32 0.07
C LEU A 140 -1.85 5.91 0.96
N SER A 141 -2.70 5.07 1.56
CA SER A 141 -3.75 5.54 2.47
C SER A 141 -3.20 6.23 3.73
N LEU A 142 -1.91 6.00 4.04
CA LEU A 142 -1.20 6.67 5.12
C LEU A 142 -0.69 8.06 4.76
N SER A 143 -0.73 8.44 3.47
CA SER A 143 -0.32 9.76 2.99
C SER A 143 -1.51 10.72 3.07
N ASP A 144 -1.47 11.66 4.01
CA ASP A 144 -2.52 12.66 4.21
C ASP A 144 -2.72 13.57 2.97
N ASP A 145 -1.68 13.75 2.15
CA ASP A 145 -1.70 14.63 0.96
C ASP A 145 -2.61 14.13 -0.17
N LEU A 146 -3.00 12.85 -0.14
CA LEU A 146 -3.86 12.25 -1.17
C LEU A 146 -5.36 12.38 -0.87
N TYR A 147 -5.73 13.03 0.24
CA TYR A 147 -7.12 13.19 0.66
C TYR A 147 -7.64 14.59 0.32
N ASP A 148 -8.85 14.67 -0.25
CA ASP A 148 -9.45 15.95 -0.70
C ASP A 148 -9.79 16.90 0.45
N LYS A 149 -9.93 16.35 1.66
CA LYS A 149 -10.16 17.13 2.87
C LYS A 149 -8.91 17.01 3.72
N PRO A 150 -8.40 18.12 4.28
CA PRO A 150 -7.32 18.03 5.24
C PRO A 150 -7.77 17.09 6.34
N VAL A 151 -6.95 16.08 6.62
CA VAL A 151 -7.17 15.24 7.80
C VAL A 151 -7.25 16.20 8.98
N LYS A 152 -8.31 16.08 9.78
CA LYS A 152 -8.42 16.82 11.03
C LYS A 152 -7.25 16.37 11.92
N LYS A 153 -6.07 16.94 11.72
CA LYS A 153 -5.05 17.00 12.74
C LYS A 153 -5.73 17.74 13.87
N ALA A 154 -5.71 17.15 15.06
CA ALA A 154 -6.30 17.79 16.22
C ALA A 154 -5.88 19.26 16.20
N ALA A 155 -6.88 20.15 16.25
CA ALA A 155 -6.63 21.51 16.64
C ALA A 155 -5.81 21.41 17.91
N LEU A 156 -4.86 22.31 18.05
CA LEU A 156 -4.20 22.56 19.30
C LEU A 156 -5.28 22.58 20.39
N GLY A 157 -5.31 21.51 21.21
CA GLY A 157 -6.38 21.27 22.19
C GLY A 157 -7.42 20.17 21.88
N GLY A 158 -7.01 18.91 21.71
CA GLY A 158 -7.85 17.74 22.12
C GLY A 158 -7.42 16.36 21.56
N GLU A 159 -7.57 15.22 22.24
CA GLU A 159 -7.86 14.91 23.67
C GLU A 159 -6.59 14.92 24.54
N ASN A 160 -5.42 15.08 23.90
CA ASN A 160 -4.15 15.22 24.59
C ASN A 160 -3.84 16.70 24.75
N LEU A 161 -4.11 17.25 25.94
CA LEU A 161 -3.79 18.63 26.31
C LEU A 161 -2.29 18.96 26.25
N ALA A 162 -1.43 17.98 25.93
CA ALA A 162 0.01 18.12 25.76
C ALA A 162 0.46 18.38 24.31
N GLN A 163 -0.46 18.55 23.35
CA GLN A 163 -0.11 18.79 21.96
C GLN A 163 0.33 20.26 21.74
N ASP A 164 1.55 20.48 21.25
CA ASP A 164 2.14 21.81 21.04
C ASP A 164 1.43 22.63 19.96
N LEU A 165 1.23 23.91 20.26
CA LEU A 165 0.54 24.90 19.45
C LEU A 165 1.26 25.16 18.10
N ASP A 166 0.56 24.97 16.96
CA ASP A 166 0.90 25.46 15.62
C ASP A 166 0.81 26.99 15.71
N GLY A 167 1.96 27.60 16.03
CA GLY A 167 2.15 29.01 16.38
C GLY A 167 1.91 29.97 15.22
N LYS A 168 0.75 29.87 14.56
CA LYS A 168 0.25 30.91 13.67
C LYS A 168 -0.42 31.97 14.53
N ILE A 169 0.23 33.13 14.61
CA ILE A 169 -0.32 34.30 15.26
C ILE A 169 -1.61 34.69 14.50
N PRO A 170 -2.76 34.88 15.19
CA PRO A 170 -3.99 35.30 14.54
C PRO A 170 -3.84 36.69 13.93
N GLU A 171 -4.41 36.92 12.75
CA GLU A 171 -4.46 38.23 12.11
C GLU A 171 -5.10 39.26 13.07
N GLY A 172 -4.32 40.28 13.44
CA GLY A 172 -4.66 41.27 14.48
C GLY A 172 -3.53 41.58 15.46
N PHE A 173 -2.47 40.79 15.47
CA PHE A 173 -1.22 41.08 16.18
C PHE A 173 -0.11 41.38 15.16
N GLU A 174 -0.15 42.57 14.55
CA GLU A 174 1.03 43.17 13.93
C GLU A 174 1.79 43.98 15.00
N SER A 175 3.13 43.85 14.98
CA SER A 175 4.20 44.45 15.79
C SER A 175 3.84 45.32 17.01
#